data_AF-K1ZPY6-F1
#
_entry.id   AF-K1ZPY6-F1
#
_cell.length_a   1.000
_cell.length_b   1.000
_cell.length_c   1.000
_cell.angle_alpha   90.00
_cell.angle_beta   90.00
_cell.angle_gamma   90.00
#
_symmetry.space_group_name_H-M   'P 1'
#
loop_
_entity.id
_entity.type
_entity.pdbx_description
1 polymer ?
#
loop_
_entity_poly.entity_id
_entity_poly.type
_entity_poly.pdbx_seq_one_letter_code
_entity_poly.pdbx_strand_id
1 'polypeptide(L)'
;MPNSQMKLMLVIIPASGIAEIEETLKKVNAIFTVLESRSGKLAKPNATLLIEVPAENQAAVIKLIKDTVAKIKEAEPMPLSQNIEPGEFVASDKITSSESDSCSILLLGIEEYLRF
;
A
#
# COMPACT_ATOMS: atom_id res chain seq x y z
N MET A 1 -27.64 -8.65 17.56
CA MET A 1 -26.41 -7.82 17.49
C MET A 1 -26.71 -6.71 16.49
N PRO A 2 -26.45 -5.42 16.79
CA PRO A 2 -26.59 -4.40 15.75
C PRO A 2 -25.68 -4.83 14.59
N ASN A 3 -26.25 -4.95 13.39
CA ASN A 3 -25.52 -5.33 12.17
C ASN A 3 -24.46 -4.27 11.92
N SER A 4 -23.25 -4.47 12.44
CA SER A 4 -22.13 -3.59 12.12
C SER A 4 -21.86 -3.80 10.63
N GLN A 5 -22.21 -2.79 9.84
CA GLN A 5 -22.14 -2.83 8.39
C GLN A 5 -20.69 -3.13 7.99
N MET A 6 -20.47 -4.23 7.27
CA MET A 6 -19.13 -4.60 6.81
C MET A 6 -18.78 -3.82 5.53
N LYS A 7 -17.49 -3.60 5.32
CA LYS A 7 -16.94 -3.04 4.08
C LYS A 7 -15.79 -3.90 3.60
N LEU A 8 -15.63 -3.95 2.28
CA LEU A 8 -14.47 -4.55 1.65
C LEU A 8 -13.53 -3.41 1.25
N MET A 9 -12.32 -3.44 1.78
CA MET A 9 -11.26 -2.49 1.44
C MET A 9 -10.27 -3.17 0.49
N LEU A 10 -10.15 -2.65 -0.73
CA LEU A 10 -9.12 -3.05 -1.68
C LEU A 10 -7.93 -2.11 -1.55
N VAL A 11 -6.76 -2.67 -1.26
CA VAL A 11 -5.55 -1.88 -1.02
C VAL A 11 -4.45 -2.35 -1.97
N ILE A 12 -4.01 -1.48 -2.86
CA ILE A 12 -2.99 -1.79 -3.86
C ILE A 12 -1.68 -1.12 -3.42
N ILE A 13 -0.64 -1.92 -3.25
CA ILE A 13 0.67 -1.49 -2.73
C ILE A 13 1.82 -2.04 -3.58
N PRO A 14 2.99 -1.36 -3.61
CA PRO A 14 4.22 -1.93 -4.16
C PRO A 14 4.62 -3.22 -3.45
N ALA A 15 5.32 -4.11 -4.16
CA ALA A 15 5.76 -5.39 -3.60
C ALA A 15 6.69 -5.25 -2.37
N SER A 16 7.45 -4.16 -2.29
CA SER A 16 8.33 -3.86 -1.14
C SER A 16 7.57 -3.68 0.17
N GLY A 17 6.29 -3.28 0.13
CA GLY A 17 5.50 -2.98 1.32
C GLY A 17 4.61 -4.11 1.84
N ILE A 18 4.58 -5.26 1.17
CA ILE A 18 3.62 -6.34 1.48
C ILE A 18 3.84 -6.88 2.89
N ALA A 19 5.06 -7.30 3.20
CA ALA A 19 5.37 -7.97 4.47
C ALA A 19 5.06 -7.09 5.69
N GLU A 20 5.40 -5.80 5.63
CA GLU A 20 5.19 -4.87 6.74
C GLU A 20 3.69 -4.56 6.96
N ILE A 21 2.92 -4.44 5.87
CA ILE A 21 1.47 -4.24 5.97
C ILE A 21 0.79 -5.50 6.49
N GLU A 22 1.19 -6.69 6.03
CA GLU A 22 0.66 -7.94 6.57
C GLU A 22 0.90 -8.07 8.07
N GLU A 23 2.13 -7.80 8.52
CA GLU A 23 2.47 -7.87 9.95
C GLU A 23 1.63 -6.89 10.76
N THR A 24 1.44 -5.67 10.23
CA THR A 24 0.63 -4.63 10.84
C THR A 24 -0.86 -5.04 10.94
N LEU A 25 -1.42 -5.62 9.89
CA LEU A 25 -2.80 -6.11 9.87
C LEU A 25 -3.01 -7.31 10.79
N LYS A 26 -2.03 -8.22 10.88
CA LYS A 26 -2.04 -9.35 11.83
C LYS A 26 -2.06 -8.86 13.28
N LYS A 27 -1.30 -7.81 13.63
CA LYS A 27 -1.28 -7.23 14.99
C LYS A 27 -2.62 -6.68 15.45
N VAL A 28 -3.48 -6.25 14.52
CA VAL A 28 -4.82 -5.74 14.83
C VAL A 28 -5.93 -6.78 14.60
N ASN A 29 -5.56 -8.05 14.38
CA ASN A 29 -6.48 -9.15 14.08
C ASN A 29 -7.43 -8.84 12.90
N ALA A 30 -6.95 -8.10 11.89
CA ALA A 30 -7.73 -7.85 10.69
C ALA A 30 -7.86 -9.13 9.84
N ILE A 31 -9.02 -9.34 9.22
CA ILE A 31 -9.23 -10.40 8.24
C ILE A 31 -8.85 -9.85 6.87
N PHE A 32 -7.89 -10.48 6.21
CA PHE A 32 -7.46 -10.06 4.88
C PHE A 32 -6.95 -11.22 4.02
N THR A 33 -6.96 -11.00 2.71
CA THR A 33 -6.37 -11.88 1.70
C THR A 33 -5.42 -11.07 0.84
N VAL A 34 -4.27 -11.64 0.48
CA VAL A 34 -3.27 -10.99 -0.37
C VAL A 34 -3.26 -11.65 -1.74
N LEU A 35 -3.33 -10.82 -2.79
CA LEU A 35 -3.21 -11.23 -4.18
C LEU A 35 -1.98 -10.58 -4.78
N GLU A 36 -0.99 -11.38 -5.14
CA GLU A 36 0.15 -10.90 -5.92
C GLU A 36 -0.32 -10.51 -7.33
N SER A 37 0.12 -9.35 -7.81
CA SER A 37 -0.37 -8.73 -9.02
C SER A 37 0.76 -8.00 -9.76
N ARG A 38 0.45 -7.44 -10.93
CA ARG A 38 1.38 -6.61 -11.69
C ARG A 38 0.68 -5.34 -12.15
N SER A 39 1.33 -4.18 -11.95
CA SER A 39 0.81 -2.90 -12.43
C SER A 39 0.80 -2.86 -13.96
N GLY A 40 -0.35 -2.59 -14.58
CA GLY A 40 -0.46 -2.50 -16.04
C GLY A 40 0.31 -1.32 -16.64
N LYS A 41 0.48 -0.22 -15.89
CA LYS A 41 1.17 0.99 -16.38
C LYS A 41 2.69 0.90 -16.25
N LEU A 42 3.18 0.34 -15.13
CA LEU A 42 4.61 0.33 -14.82
C LEU A 42 5.26 -1.04 -15.01
N ALA A 43 4.48 -2.09 -15.29
CA ALA A 43 4.91 -3.49 -15.34
C ALA A 43 5.69 -3.97 -14.09
N LYS A 44 5.61 -3.22 -12.99
CA LYS A 44 6.25 -3.53 -11.72
C LYS A 44 5.36 -4.48 -10.90
N PRO A 45 5.95 -5.45 -10.17
CA PRO A 45 5.22 -6.26 -9.20
C PRO A 45 4.54 -5.38 -8.14
N ASN A 46 3.29 -5.68 -7.84
CA ASN A 46 2.50 -5.05 -6.77
C ASN A 46 1.58 -6.10 -6.12
N ALA A 47 0.97 -5.77 -5.00
CA ALA A 47 -0.06 -6.64 -4.42
C ALA A 47 -1.37 -5.87 -4.23
N THR A 48 -2.46 -6.63 -4.26
CA THR A 48 -3.79 -6.18 -3.89
C THR A 48 -4.20 -6.94 -2.64
N LEU A 49 -4.44 -6.22 -1.55
CA LEU A 49 -4.97 -6.75 -0.31
C LEU A 49 -6.48 -6.53 -0.28
N LEU A 50 -7.23 -7.60 -0.04
CA LEU A 50 -8.65 -7.58 0.24
C LEU A 50 -8.80 -7.61 1.76
N ILE A 51 -9.32 -6.54 2.37
CA ILE A 51 -9.43 -6.44 3.83
C ILE A 51 -10.90 -6.27 4.19
N GLU A 52 -11.40 -7.15 5.04
CA GLU A 52 -12.75 -7.08 5.58
C GLU A 52 -12.74 -6.22 6.84
N VAL A 53 -13.50 -5.12 6.82
CA VAL A 53 -13.46 -4.13 7.90
C VAL A 53 -14.88 -3.72 8.30
N PRO A 54 -15.21 -3.77 9.61
CA PRO A 54 -16.41 -3.12 10.13
C PRO A 54 -16.41 -1.62 9.81
N ALA A 55 -17.53 -1.05 9.38
CA ALA A 55 -17.61 0.35 8.97
C ALA A 55 -17.11 1.33 10.03
N GLU A 56 -17.32 1.02 11.32
CA GLU A 56 -16.82 1.78 12.48
C GLU A 56 -15.28 1.81 12.57
N ASN A 57 -14.60 0.76 12.12
CA ASN A 57 -13.14 0.63 12.19
C ASN A 57 -12.43 1.07 10.90
N GLN A 58 -13.19 1.44 9.86
CA GLN A 58 -12.68 1.82 8.54
C GLN A 58 -11.61 2.93 8.62
N ALA A 59 -11.89 4.01 9.34
CA ALA A 59 -10.97 5.14 9.43
C ALA A 59 -9.64 4.76 10.12
N ALA A 60 -9.72 3.91 11.14
CA ALA A 60 -8.54 3.44 11.88
C ALA A 60 -7.66 2.55 10.99
N VAL A 61 -8.24 1.63 10.23
CA VAL A 61 -7.50 0.75 9.32
C VAL A 61 -6.87 1.54 8.17
N ILE A 62 -7.58 2.51 7.59
CA ILE A 62 -7.01 3.39 6.55
C ILE A 62 -5.81 4.16 7.09
N LYS A 63 -5.94 4.73 8.29
CA LYS A 63 -4.84 5.46 8.93
C LYS A 63 -3.63 4.55 9.17
N LEU A 64 -3.87 3.35 9.70
CA LEU A 64 -2.84 2.35 9.93
C LEU A 64 -2.05 2.02 8.64
N ILE A 65 -2.76 1.76 7.54
CA ILE A 65 -2.13 1.47 6.25
C ILE A 65 -1.33 2.66 5.73
N LYS A 66 -1.87 3.88 5.84
CA LYS A 66 -1.16 5.11 5.44
C LYS A 66 0.13 5.30 6.22
N ASP A 67 0.08 5.11 7.53
CA ASP A 67 1.23 5.26 8.42
C ASP A 67 2.31 4.20 8.10
N THR A 68 1.91 2.96 7.80
CA THR A 68 2.85 1.91 7.38
C THR A 68 3.48 2.20 6.03
N VAL A 69 2.70 2.61 5.02
CA VAL A 69 3.23 2.98 3.70
C VAL A 69 4.21 4.15 3.78
N ALA A 70 3.93 5.14 4.64
CA ALA A 70 4.84 6.26 4.87
C ALA A 70 6.19 5.80 5.43
N LYS A 71 6.19 4.89 6.43
CA LYS A 71 7.41 4.32 7.00
C LYS A 71 8.25 3.55 5.98
N ILE A 72 7.60 2.77 5.12
CA ILE A 72 8.28 2.02 4.05
C ILE A 72 9.06 2.98 3.13
N LYS A 73 8.44 4.11 2.75
CA LYS A 73 9.09 5.12 1.89
C LYS A 73 10.29 5.78 2.55
N GLU A 74 10.21 6.06 3.85
CA GLU A 74 11.32 6.68 4.59
C GLU A 74 12.50 5.72 4.76
N ALA A 75 12.23 4.41 4.77
CA ALA A 75 13.24 3.36 4.89
C ALA A 75 13.94 3.00 3.56
N GLU A 76 13.39 3.41 2.40
CA GLU A 76 14.07 3.19 1.12
C GLU A 76 15.32 4.08 1.02
N PRO A 77 16.51 3.51 0.83
CA PRO A 77 17.72 4.29 0.72
C PRO A 77 17.59 5.20 -0.50
N MET A 78 17.77 6.51 -0.29
CA MET A 78 17.94 7.44 -1.40
C MET A 78 19.01 6.86 -2.33
N PRO A 79 18.81 6.87 -3.66
CA PRO A 79 19.83 6.42 -4.57
C PRO A 79 21.10 7.19 -4.22
N LEU A 80 22.16 6.46 -3.84
CA LEU A 80 23.47 7.04 -3.58
C LEU A 80 23.82 7.86 -4.81
N SER A 81 23.81 9.20 -4.69
CA SER A 81 24.26 10.10 -5.72
C SER A 81 25.57 9.56 -6.26
N GLN A 82 25.56 9.17 -7.53
CA GLN A 82 26.76 8.71 -8.23
C GLN A 82 27.88 9.70 -7.93
N ASN A 83 29.06 9.20 -7.56
CA ASN A 83 30.27 10.01 -7.51
C ASN A 83 30.46 10.60 -8.91
N ILE A 84 30.06 11.86 -9.08
CA ILE A 84 30.29 12.61 -10.32
C ILE A 84 31.80 12.88 -10.36
N GLU A 85 32.52 12.25 -11.29
CA GLU A 85 33.89 12.63 -11.59
C GLU A 85 33.92 14.11 -12.07
N PRO A 86 34.88 14.93 -11.62
CA PRO A 86 34.91 16.35 -11.96
C PRO A 86 35.19 16.52 -13.47
N GLY A 87 34.13 16.73 -14.25
CA GLY A 87 34.23 16.96 -15.70
C GLY A 87 32.98 16.60 -16.51
N GLU A 88 32.05 15.82 -15.94
CA GLU A 88 30.83 15.41 -16.66
C GLU A 88 29.67 16.38 -16.37
N PHE A 89 29.22 17.10 -17.39
CA PHE A 89 28.00 17.90 -17.32
C PHE A 89 26.79 16.96 -17.30
N VAL A 90 26.18 16.77 -16.13
CA VAL A 90 24.88 16.10 -16.02
C VAL A 90 23.84 17.08 -16.54
N ALA A 91 23.33 16.85 -17.75
CA ALA A 91 22.12 17.53 -18.22
C ALA A 91 21.05 17.31 -17.15
N SER A 92 20.52 18.40 -16.59
CA SER A 92 19.49 18.37 -15.57
C SER A 92 18.18 17.91 -16.18
N ASP A 93 18.08 16.64 -16.57
CA ASP A 93 16.80 16.00 -16.74
C ASP A 93 16.17 16.00 -15.36
N LYS A 94 15.11 16.81 -15.27
CA LYS A 94 14.21 16.93 -14.14
C LYS A 94 14.21 15.63 -13.34
N ILE A 95 14.59 15.72 -12.06
CA ILE A 95 14.30 14.69 -11.08
C ILE A 95 12.76 14.60 -11.02
N THR A 96 12.17 13.85 -11.95
CA THR A 96 10.81 13.38 -11.81
C THR A 96 10.90 12.38 -10.69
N SER A 97 10.60 12.82 -9.46
CA SER A 97 10.29 11.91 -8.37
C SER A 97 9.23 10.97 -8.92
N SER A 98 9.62 9.75 -9.28
CA SER A 98 8.67 8.77 -9.76
C SER A 98 7.71 8.55 -8.60
N GLU A 99 6.44 8.92 -8.76
CA GLU A 99 5.35 8.61 -7.83
C GLU A 99 5.07 7.09 -7.74
N SER A 100 6.10 6.25 -7.90
CA SER A 100 6.01 4.80 -8.03
C SER A 100 5.60 4.10 -6.75
N ASP A 101 5.65 4.79 -5.61
CA ASP A 101 5.39 4.19 -4.31
C ASP A 101 4.04 4.64 -3.75
N SER A 102 3.08 4.92 -4.63
CA SER A 102 1.73 5.30 -4.22
C SER A 102 0.92 4.07 -3.79
N CYS A 103 0.22 4.18 -2.66
CA CYS A 103 -0.78 3.21 -2.21
C CYS A 103 -2.17 3.69 -2.68
N SER A 104 -2.95 2.79 -3.28
CA SER A 104 -4.34 3.07 -3.67
C SER A 104 -5.31 2.29 -2.80
N ILE A 105 -6.34 2.96 -2.27
CA ILE A 105 -7.36 2.33 -1.42
C ILE A 105 -8.74 2.55 -2.05
N LEU A 106 -9.47 1.46 -2.31
CA LEU A 106 -10.86 1.48 -2.71
C LEU A 106 -11.71 0.93 -1.57
N LEU A 107 -12.85 1.58 -1.31
CA LEU A 107 -13.79 1.19 -0.27
C LEU A 107 -15.10 0.78 -0.92
N LEU A 108 -15.48 -0.47 -0.73
CA LEU A 108 -16.69 -1.05 -1.28
C LEU A 108 -17.66 -1.37 -0.15
N GLY A 109 -18.91 -0.98 -0.33
CA GLY A 109 -19.99 -1.40 0.55
C GLY A 109 -20.25 -2.89 0.36
N ILE A 110 -20.47 -3.62 1.46
CA ILE A 110 -20.95 -5.00 1.43
C ILE A 110 -22.44 -4.97 1.77
N GLU A 111 -23.27 -5.49 0.87
CA GLU A 111 -24.71 -5.61 1.09
C GLU A 111 -25.03 -6.73 2.07
N GLU A 112 -24.35 -7.88 1.92
CA GLU A 112 -24.51 -9.05 2.77
C GLU A 112 -23.14 -9.72 3.02
N TYR A 113 -22.87 -10.10 4.27
CA TYR A 113 -21.64 -10.77 4.67
C TYR A 113 -21.96 -12.15 5.26
N LEU A 114 -21.52 -13.20 4.59
CA LEU A 114 -21.76 -14.59 4.96
C LEU A 114 -20.43 -15.29 5.21
N ARG A 115 -20.35 -16.06 6.31
CA ARG A 115 -19.21 -16.93 6.62
C ARG A 115 -19.75 -18.31 6.97
N PHE A 116 -19.43 -19.29 6.13
CA PHE A 116 -19.79 -20.69 6.32
C PHE A 116 -18.73 -21.43 7.12
#